data_AF-A0A0L6JIT6-F1
#
_entry.id   AF-A0A0L6JIT6-F1
#
_cell.length_a   1.000
_cell.length_b   1.000
_cell.length_c   1.000
_cell.angle_alpha   90.00
_cell.angle_beta   90.00
_cell.angle_gamma   90.00
#
_symmetry.space_group_name_H-M   'P 1'
#
loop_
_entity.id
_entity.type
_entity.pdbx_description
1 polymer ?
#
loop_
_entity_poly.entity_id
_entity_poly.type
_entity_poly.pdbx_seq_one_letter_code
_entity_poly.pdbx_strand_id
1 'polypeptide(L)'
;MPSTMIHLLAAYEINPEASDLFWVGNFVPDYTNDRKFKDEIHFRNTSNRMEALRQLRKKIDNNNPFETGWLVHLFVDACWDEIMIPAFKEKYINNSACENWFVKYREETGLASYYLYHHIDWAPRIWAQIINADLSVIKTELPITQYDMDSYRERVYKRHSESNINSISLEYNEEKIFNFCKNTARKYMEWL
;
A
#
# COMPACT_ATOMS: atom_id res chain seq x y z
N MET A 1 -2.63 -2.75 7.47
CA MET A 1 -2.21 -2.11 6.23
C MET A 1 -0.70 -2.13 6.14
N PRO A 2 -0.16 -2.59 5.01
CA PRO A 2 1.24 -2.40 4.67
C PRO A 2 1.60 -0.90 4.66
N SER A 3 2.89 -0.62 4.59
CA SER A 3 3.39 0.73 4.33
C SER A 3 3.63 0.93 2.83
N THR A 4 3.80 2.17 2.39
CA THR A 4 3.81 2.58 0.98
C THR A 4 4.74 1.74 0.09
N MET A 5 6.00 1.52 0.50
CA MET A 5 6.93 0.77 -0.34
C MET A 5 6.56 -0.71 -0.48
N ILE A 6 5.83 -1.28 0.48
CA ILE A 6 5.34 -2.66 0.40
C ILE A 6 4.22 -2.76 -0.65
N HIS A 7 3.34 -1.76 -0.73
CA HIS A 7 2.36 -1.67 -1.82
C HIS A 7 3.03 -1.52 -3.18
N LEU A 8 3.99 -0.60 -3.30
CA LEU A 8 4.73 -0.40 -4.55
C LEU A 8 5.50 -1.65 -4.98
N LEU A 9 6.10 -2.39 -4.05
CA LEU A 9 6.77 -3.66 -4.35
C LEU A 9 5.77 -4.71 -4.84
N ALA A 10 4.62 -4.87 -4.21
CA ALA A 10 3.60 -5.80 -4.69
C ALA A 10 3.05 -5.41 -6.08
N ALA A 11 2.88 -4.10 -6.33
CA ALA A 11 2.48 -3.58 -7.64
C ALA A 11 3.57 -3.79 -8.70
N TYR A 12 4.84 -3.67 -8.33
CA TYR A 12 5.98 -3.93 -9.20
C TYR A 12 6.07 -5.39 -9.65
N GLU A 13 5.78 -6.33 -8.77
CA GLU A 13 5.68 -7.76 -9.10
C GLU A 13 4.53 -8.07 -10.08
N ILE A 14 3.51 -7.21 -10.18
CA ILE A 14 2.38 -7.35 -11.11
C ILE A 14 2.71 -6.72 -12.47
N ASN A 15 3.20 -5.49 -12.47
CA ASN A 15 3.50 -4.76 -13.71
C ASN A 15 4.64 -3.75 -13.50
N PRO A 16 5.91 -4.14 -13.73
CA PRO A 16 7.07 -3.27 -13.50
C PRO A 16 7.20 -2.11 -14.51
N GLU A 17 6.47 -2.19 -15.63
CA GLU A 17 6.43 -1.20 -16.72
C GLU A 17 5.10 -0.44 -16.78
N ALA A 18 4.34 -0.42 -15.67
CA ALA A 18 3.10 0.32 -15.58
C ALA A 18 3.30 1.83 -15.72
N SER A 19 2.23 2.53 -16.11
CA SER A 19 2.24 3.99 -16.21
C SER A 19 2.32 4.67 -14.85
N ASP A 20 2.75 5.93 -14.85
CA ASP A 20 2.73 6.83 -13.70
C ASP A 20 1.40 6.80 -12.92
N LEU A 21 0.27 6.86 -13.62
CA LEU A 21 -1.06 6.83 -13.01
C LEU A 21 -1.36 5.52 -12.27
N PHE A 22 -0.83 4.37 -12.72
CA PHE A 22 -0.97 3.11 -11.98
C PHE A 22 -0.20 3.13 -10.66
N TRP A 23 1.00 3.72 -10.65
CA TRP A 23 1.77 3.90 -9.43
C TRP A 23 1.09 4.87 -8.48
N VAL A 24 0.49 5.96 -8.98
CA VAL A 24 -0.36 6.87 -8.20
C VAL A 24 -1.55 6.12 -7.62
N GLY A 25 -2.26 5.30 -8.40
CA GLY A 25 -3.38 4.48 -7.92
C GLY A 25 -2.98 3.53 -6.79
N ASN A 26 -1.77 2.97 -6.83
CA ASN A 26 -1.25 2.12 -5.75
C ASN A 26 -0.82 2.89 -4.50
N PHE A 27 -0.69 4.20 -4.62
CA PHE A 27 -0.15 5.09 -3.60
C PHE A 27 -1.28 5.76 -2.82
N VAL A 28 -2.22 6.41 -3.50
CA VAL A 28 -3.16 7.37 -2.91
C VAL A 28 -4.29 6.86 -2.01
N PRO A 29 -4.73 5.57 -2.00
CA PRO A 29 -5.86 5.15 -1.17
C PRO A 29 -5.67 5.44 0.33
N ASP A 30 -4.42 5.54 0.76
CA ASP A 30 -4.03 5.81 2.14
C ASP A 30 -4.04 7.29 2.57
N TYR A 31 -4.49 8.21 1.70
CA TYR A 31 -4.35 9.66 1.87
C TYR A 31 -4.95 10.24 3.15
N THR A 32 -6.07 9.66 3.61
CA THR A 32 -6.86 10.17 4.72
C THR A 32 -6.40 9.61 6.07
N ASN A 33 -6.52 10.46 7.10
CA ASN A 33 -6.33 10.09 8.51
C ASN A 33 -7.66 9.81 9.23
N ASP A 34 -8.81 10.10 8.60
CA ASP A 34 -10.11 9.73 9.16
C ASP A 34 -10.23 8.20 9.13
N ARG A 35 -10.18 7.58 10.32
CA ARG A 35 -10.16 6.12 10.44
C ARG A 35 -11.44 5.48 9.91
N LYS A 36 -12.60 6.09 10.15
CA LYS A 36 -13.88 5.51 9.75
C LYS A 36 -13.99 5.54 8.23
N PHE A 37 -13.73 6.69 7.64
CA PHE A 37 -13.75 6.85 6.19
C PHE A 37 -12.68 6.00 5.50
N LYS A 38 -11.50 5.87 6.13
CA LYS A 38 -10.46 4.95 5.67
C LYS A 38 -10.93 3.51 5.65
N ASP A 39 -11.58 3.05 6.71
CA ASP A 39 -12.08 1.68 6.81
C ASP A 39 -13.22 1.42 5.81
N GLU A 40 -13.99 2.44 5.42
CA GLU A 40 -14.98 2.38 4.33
C GLU A 40 -14.31 2.23 2.95
N ILE A 41 -13.36 3.12 2.60
CA ILE A 41 -12.62 3.06 1.33
C ILE A 41 -11.90 1.72 1.17
N HIS A 42 -11.34 1.20 2.25
CA HIS A 42 -10.58 -0.05 2.25
C HIS A 42 -11.46 -1.29 2.41
N PHE A 43 -12.78 -1.13 2.50
CA PHE A 43 -13.76 -2.21 2.73
C PHE A 43 -13.52 -3.02 4.01
N ARG A 44 -12.86 -2.46 5.03
CA ARG A 44 -12.66 -3.12 6.33
C ARG A 44 -13.95 -3.24 7.15
N ASN A 45 -14.94 -2.41 6.85
CA ASN A 45 -16.28 -2.48 7.44
C ASN A 45 -17.17 -3.58 6.81
N THR A 46 -16.69 -4.25 5.76
CA THR A 46 -17.45 -5.32 5.09
C THR A 46 -17.14 -6.68 5.69
N SER A 47 -18.11 -7.58 5.71
CA SER A 47 -17.95 -8.95 6.22
C SER A 47 -17.13 -9.84 5.27
N ASN A 48 -17.13 -9.53 3.97
CA ASN A 48 -16.34 -10.23 2.96
C ASN A 48 -15.62 -9.23 2.06
N ARG A 49 -14.42 -8.84 2.49
CA ARG A 49 -13.58 -7.86 1.80
C ARG A 49 -13.24 -8.27 0.37
N MET A 50 -12.96 -9.55 0.14
CA MET A 50 -12.64 -10.06 -1.20
C MET A 50 -13.82 -9.95 -2.17
N GLU A 51 -15.05 -10.18 -1.69
CA GLU A 51 -16.24 -9.98 -2.51
C GLU A 51 -16.49 -8.49 -2.77
N ALA A 52 -16.31 -7.62 -1.78
CA ALA A 52 -16.40 -6.17 -1.99
C ALA A 52 -15.43 -5.68 -3.07
N LEU A 53 -14.19 -6.21 -3.09
CA LEU A 53 -13.22 -5.92 -4.14
C LEU A 53 -13.64 -6.44 -5.52
N ARG A 54 -14.29 -7.61 -5.61
CA ARG A 54 -14.86 -8.09 -6.89
C ARG A 54 -15.96 -7.16 -7.39
N GLN A 55 -16.78 -6.65 -6.48
CA GLN A 55 -17.84 -5.70 -6.84
C GLN A 55 -17.27 -4.35 -7.25
N LEU A 56 -16.20 -3.86 -6.60
CA LEU A 56 -15.48 -2.66 -7.06
C LEU A 56 -14.91 -2.87 -8.47
N ARG A 57 -14.24 -4.00 -8.71
CA ARG A 57 -13.66 -4.34 -10.01
C ARG A 57 -14.67 -4.29 -11.17
N LYS A 58 -15.92 -4.68 -10.92
CA LYS A 58 -17.02 -4.62 -11.91
C LYS A 58 -17.49 -3.20 -12.21
N LYS A 59 -17.21 -2.23 -11.32
CA LYS A 59 -17.67 -0.84 -11.45
C LYS A 59 -16.61 0.08 -12.04
N ILE A 60 -15.35 -0.16 -11.74
CA ILE A 60 -14.23 0.63 -12.26
C ILE A 60 -13.94 0.29 -13.73
N ASP A 61 -13.31 1.23 -14.44
CA ASP A 61 -12.71 0.97 -15.74
C ASP A 61 -11.38 0.23 -15.55
N ASN A 62 -11.36 -1.06 -15.89
CA ASN A 62 -10.18 -1.90 -15.77
C ASN A 62 -9.07 -1.51 -16.78
N ASN A 63 -9.37 -0.67 -17.78
CA ASN A 63 -8.37 -0.11 -18.69
C ASN A 63 -7.80 1.22 -18.18
N ASN A 64 -8.39 1.83 -17.14
CA ASN A 64 -7.88 3.03 -16.51
C ASN A 64 -6.73 2.65 -15.54
N PRO A 65 -5.48 3.06 -15.81
CA PRO A 65 -4.34 2.63 -14.98
C PRO A 65 -4.47 3.06 -13.52
N PHE A 66 -5.05 4.24 -13.26
CA PHE A 66 -5.26 4.75 -11.90
C PHE A 66 -6.21 3.86 -11.11
N GLU A 67 -7.36 3.52 -11.68
CA GLU A 67 -8.37 2.71 -10.99
C GLU A 67 -7.90 1.27 -10.80
N THR A 68 -7.17 0.72 -11.78
CA THR A 68 -6.51 -0.59 -11.65
C THR A 68 -5.46 -0.57 -10.54
N GLY A 69 -4.65 0.50 -10.44
CA GLY A 69 -3.69 0.67 -9.35
C GLY A 69 -4.37 0.75 -7.98
N TRP A 70 -5.49 1.47 -7.89
CA TRP A 70 -6.30 1.54 -6.67
C TRP A 70 -6.82 0.16 -6.25
N LEU A 71 -7.31 -0.63 -7.20
CA LEU A 71 -7.77 -1.99 -6.93
C LEU A 71 -6.63 -2.89 -6.43
N VAL A 72 -5.44 -2.81 -7.03
CA VAL A 72 -4.25 -3.55 -6.56
C VAL A 72 -3.92 -3.17 -5.12
N HIS A 73 -3.87 -1.87 -4.80
CA HIS A 73 -3.61 -1.41 -3.43
C HIS A 73 -4.57 -2.06 -2.44
N LEU A 74 -5.87 -1.96 -2.68
CA LEU A 74 -6.88 -2.50 -1.77
C LEU A 74 -6.80 -4.03 -1.65
N PHE A 75 -6.42 -4.74 -2.71
CA PHE A 75 -6.21 -6.18 -2.68
C PHE A 75 -5.00 -6.57 -1.84
N VAL A 76 -3.87 -5.88 -2.01
CA VAL A 76 -2.67 -6.07 -1.20
C VAL A 76 -3.01 -5.84 0.28
N ASP A 77 -3.82 -4.82 0.53
CA ASP A 77 -4.25 -4.44 1.85
C ASP A 77 -5.16 -5.50 2.51
N ALA A 78 -6.04 -6.14 1.73
CA ALA A 78 -6.82 -7.29 2.17
C ALA A 78 -5.94 -8.49 2.54
N CYS A 79 -4.96 -8.83 1.70
CA CYS A 79 -4.05 -9.94 1.98
C CYS A 79 -3.16 -9.67 3.20
N TRP A 80 -2.69 -8.44 3.37
CA TRP A 80 -1.88 -8.05 4.51
C TRP A 80 -2.66 -8.12 5.83
N ASP A 81 -3.90 -7.64 5.82
CA ASP A 81 -4.76 -7.67 7.01
C ASP A 81 -5.18 -9.10 7.38
N GLU A 82 -5.23 -10.03 6.42
CA GLU A 82 -5.48 -11.46 6.63
C GLU A 82 -4.25 -12.20 7.18
N ILE A 83 -3.05 -11.88 6.69
CA ILE A 83 -1.83 -12.69 6.93
C ILE A 83 -0.93 -12.06 7.99
N MET A 84 -0.61 -10.77 7.83
CA MET A 84 0.48 -10.12 8.59
C MET A 84 0.01 -9.53 9.91
N ILE A 85 -1.19 -8.94 9.96
CA ILE A 85 -1.73 -8.36 11.19
C ILE A 85 -2.00 -9.43 12.25
N PRO A 86 -2.70 -10.54 11.95
CA PRO A 86 -3.03 -11.52 12.98
C PRO A 86 -1.79 -12.12 13.62
N ALA A 87 -0.80 -12.52 12.82
CA ALA A 87 0.47 -13.05 13.31
C ALA A 87 1.22 -12.06 14.21
N PHE A 88 1.25 -10.78 13.85
CA PHE A 88 1.88 -9.75 14.69
C PHE A 88 1.10 -9.53 15.99
N LYS A 89 -0.22 -9.42 15.89
CA LYS A 89 -1.10 -9.18 17.04
C LYS A 89 -1.02 -10.34 18.03
N GLU A 90 -1.04 -11.59 17.58
CA GLU A 90 -0.90 -12.77 18.42
C GLU A 90 0.40 -12.75 19.24
N LYS A 91 1.51 -12.35 18.60
CA LYS A 91 2.83 -12.25 19.25
C LYS A 91 2.92 -11.16 20.32
N TYR A 92 2.20 -10.04 20.15
CA TYR A 92 2.42 -8.83 20.95
C TYR A 92 1.26 -8.37 21.84
N ILE A 93 0.02 -8.83 21.60
CA ILE A 93 -1.16 -8.32 22.32
C ILE A 93 -1.11 -8.55 23.83
N ASN A 94 -0.52 -9.66 24.26
CA ASN A 94 -0.37 -10.02 25.68
C ASN A 94 1.09 -9.92 26.16
N ASN A 95 1.97 -9.27 25.37
CA ASN A 95 3.37 -9.16 25.71
C ASN A 95 3.60 -7.98 26.66
N SER A 96 3.98 -8.27 27.91
CA SER A 96 4.20 -7.24 28.94
C SER A 96 5.34 -6.27 28.64
N ALA A 97 6.27 -6.62 27.75
CA ALA A 97 7.32 -5.72 27.27
C ALA A 97 6.86 -4.81 26.11
N CYS A 98 5.60 -4.92 25.69
CA CYS A 98 5.03 -4.14 24.59
C CYS A 98 3.70 -3.49 25.04
N GLU A 99 3.77 -2.24 25.50
CA GLU A 99 2.59 -1.51 25.99
C GLU A 99 1.50 -1.35 24.92
N ASN A 100 1.89 -1.17 23.66
CA ASN A 100 0.95 -1.00 22.56
C ASN A 100 1.41 -1.74 21.30
N TRP A 101 0.86 -2.94 21.10
CA TRP A 101 1.17 -3.77 19.92
C TRP A 101 0.92 -3.04 18.60
N PHE A 102 -0.08 -2.15 18.55
CA PHE A 102 -0.44 -1.44 17.32
C PHE A 102 0.58 -0.36 16.97
N VAL A 103 1.09 0.39 17.97
CA VAL A 103 2.17 1.36 17.75
C VAL A 103 3.42 0.65 17.25
N LYS A 104 3.84 -0.43 17.93
CA LYS A 104 5.00 -1.23 17.50
C LYS A 104 4.81 -1.76 16.08
N TYR A 105 3.63 -2.28 15.75
CA TYR A 105 3.30 -2.72 14.40
C TYR A 105 3.48 -1.61 13.34
N ARG A 106 3.02 -0.39 13.63
CA ARG A 106 3.17 0.76 12.72
C ARG A 106 4.62 1.21 12.58
N GLU A 107 5.42 1.12 13.64
CA GLU A 107 6.86 1.38 13.59
C GLU A 107 7.58 0.35 12.73
N GLU A 108 7.37 -0.94 12.96
CA GLU A 108 8.01 -2.03 12.21
C GLU A 108 7.67 -1.98 10.72
N THR A 109 6.40 -1.74 10.38
CA THR A 109 5.99 -1.56 8.97
C THR A 109 6.58 -0.30 8.33
N GLY A 110 6.76 0.78 9.11
CA GLY A 110 7.45 1.99 8.68
C GLY A 110 8.92 1.75 8.39
N LEU A 111 9.63 1.09 9.31
CA LEU A 111 11.06 0.75 9.17
C LEU A 111 11.31 -0.11 7.94
N ALA A 112 10.48 -1.14 7.71
CA ALA A 112 10.55 -1.95 6.50
C ALA A 112 10.35 -1.09 5.23
N SER A 113 9.38 -0.17 5.25
CA SER A 113 9.14 0.75 4.12
C SER A 113 10.34 1.63 3.81
N TYR A 114 11.00 2.18 4.84
CA TYR A 114 12.16 3.04 4.67
C TYR A 114 13.36 2.28 4.11
N TYR A 115 13.63 1.08 4.62
CA TYR A 115 14.66 0.20 4.07
C TYR A 115 14.44 -0.04 2.57
N LEU A 116 13.22 -0.42 2.17
CA LEU A 116 12.89 -0.70 0.78
C LEU A 116 13.03 0.55 -0.11
N TYR A 117 12.65 1.73 0.38
CA TYR A 117 12.81 2.99 -0.36
C TYR A 117 14.27 3.24 -0.75
N HIS A 118 15.20 2.98 0.16
CA HIS A 118 16.62 3.29 -0.02
C HIS A 118 17.44 2.19 -0.70
N HIS A 119 16.97 0.94 -0.69
CA HIS A 119 17.75 -0.22 -1.14
C HIS A 119 17.19 -0.96 -2.35
N ILE A 120 16.01 -0.58 -2.82
CA ILE A 120 15.48 -1.11 -4.08
C ILE A 120 15.91 -0.24 -5.25
N ASP A 121 16.61 -0.82 -6.21
CA ASP A 121 17.17 -0.13 -7.38
C ASP A 121 16.13 0.62 -8.22
N TRP A 122 14.91 0.08 -8.33
CA TRP A 122 13.85 0.71 -9.11
C TRP A 122 13.09 1.81 -8.35
N ALA A 123 13.26 1.93 -7.03
CA ALA A 123 12.48 2.85 -6.20
C ALA A 123 12.62 4.32 -6.66
N PRO A 124 13.82 4.85 -6.96
CA PRO A 124 13.96 6.22 -7.46
C PRO A 124 13.16 6.49 -8.74
N ARG A 125 13.14 5.54 -9.68
CA ARG A 125 12.42 5.66 -10.95
C ARG A 125 10.90 5.72 -10.72
N ILE A 126 10.36 4.81 -9.90
CA ILE A 126 8.92 4.76 -9.62
C ILE A 126 8.48 6.00 -8.83
N TRP A 127 9.27 6.45 -7.86
CA TRP A 127 8.98 7.71 -7.15
C TRP A 127 9.01 8.92 -8.08
N ALA A 128 9.96 8.99 -9.02
CA ALA A 128 9.97 10.05 -10.02
C ALA A 128 8.70 10.02 -10.89
N GLN A 129 8.20 8.84 -11.26
CA GLN A 129 6.92 8.72 -11.98
C GLN A 129 5.75 9.22 -11.13
N ILE A 130 5.65 8.82 -9.86
CA ILE A 130 4.59 9.28 -8.96
C ILE A 130 4.62 10.81 -8.80
N ILE A 131 5.80 11.39 -8.56
CA ILE A 131 5.99 12.85 -8.33
C ILE A 131 5.67 13.67 -9.58
N ASN A 132 6.00 13.17 -10.76
CA ASN A 132 5.81 13.90 -12.02
C ASN A 132 4.50 13.55 -12.73
N ALA A 133 3.70 12.63 -12.20
CA ALA A 133 2.40 12.27 -12.78
C ALA A 133 1.49 13.50 -12.90
N ASP A 134 0.88 13.67 -14.08
CA ASP A 134 -0.18 14.65 -14.28
C ASP A 134 -1.48 14.16 -13.64
N LEU A 135 -1.82 14.72 -12.49
CA LEU A 135 -3.02 14.30 -11.76
C LEU A 135 -4.31 14.89 -12.34
N SER A 136 -4.21 15.93 -13.19
CA SER A 136 -5.38 16.60 -13.76
C SER A 136 -6.12 15.77 -14.81
N VAL A 137 -5.44 14.75 -15.38
CA VAL A 137 -6.04 13.83 -16.35
C VAL A 137 -6.82 12.69 -15.70
N ILE A 138 -6.74 12.53 -14.38
CA ILE A 138 -7.45 11.48 -13.65
C ILE A 138 -8.95 11.78 -13.68
N LYS A 139 -9.71 10.92 -14.35
CA LYS A 139 -11.18 10.92 -14.35
C LYS A 139 -11.64 9.64 -13.67
N THR A 140 -12.19 9.76 -12.47
CA THR A 140 -12.59 8.62 -11.65
C THR A 140 -13.79 8.98 -10.76
N GLU A 141 -14.60 7.99 -10.44
CA GLU A 141 -15.65 8.09 -9.41
C GLU A 141 -15.15 7.71 -8.01
N LEU A 142 -13.88 7.32 -7.88
CA LEU A 142 -13.26 7.02 -6.59
C LEU A 142 -13.26 8.26 -5.68
N PRO A 143 -13.42 8.08 -4.36
CA PRO A 143 -13.66 9.18 -3.43
C PRO A 143 -12.36 9.90 -3.06
N ILE A 144 -11.72 10.55 -4.03
CA ILE A 144 -10.46 11.28 -3.84
C ILE A 144 -10.41 12.52 -4.72
N THR A 145 -9.84 13.60 -4.18
CA THR A 145 -9.62 14.83 -4.94
C THR A 145 -8.18 14.96 -5.43
N GLN A 146 -7.94 15.77 -6.46
CA GLN A 146 -6.58 16.09 -6.89
C GLN A 146 -5.75 16.70 -5.75
N TYR A 147 -6.35 17.60 -4.97
CA TYR A 147 -5.70 18.22 -3.82
C TYR A 147 -5.24 17.17 -2.78
N ASP A 148 -6.09 16.19 -2.48
CA ASP A 148 -5.75 15.11 -1.55
C ASP A 148 -4.57 14.27 -2.05
N MET A 149 -4.56 13.97 -3.36
CA MET A 149 -3.46 13.23 -3.99
C MET A 149 -2.15 14.00 -3.92
N ASP A 150 -2.16 15.29 -4.27
CA ASP A 150 -0.98 16.16 -4.21
C ASP A 150 -0.42 16.27 -2.78
N SER A 151 -1.29 16.60 -1.82
CA SER A 151 -0.90 16.74 -0.42
C SER A 151 -0.34 15.44 0.15
N TYR A 152 -0.94 14.30 -0.19
CA TYR A 152 -0.47 13.01 0.27
C TYR A 152 0.88 12.63 -0.33
N ARG A 153 1.05 12.84 -1.64
CA ARG A 153 2.29 12.59 -2.39
C ARG A 153 3.49 13.30 -1.79
N GLU A 154 3.37 14.60 -1.57
CA GLU A 154 4.43 15.41 -0.95
C GLU A 154 4.80 14.89 0.44
N ARG A 155 3.79 14.63 1.29
CA ARG A 155 3.99 14.17 2.67
C ARG A 155 4.72 12.84 2.72
N VAL A 156 4.32 11.87 1.91
CA VAL A 156 4.91 10.52 1.95
C VAL A 156 6.30 10.51 1.32
N TYR A 157 6.49 11.22 0.20
CA TYR A 157 7.81 11.34 -0.42
C TYR A 157 8.82 11.97 0.54
N LYS A 158 8.46 13.09 1.16
CA LYS A 158 9.29 13.74 2.19
C LYS A 158 9.65 12.76 3.31
N ARG A 159 8.65 12.07 3.86
CA ARG A 159 8.86 11.12 4.95
C ARG A 159 9.82 9.97 4.60
N HIS A 160 9.80 9.47 3.36
CA HIS A 160 10.72 8.41 2.94
C HIS A 160 12.11 8.96 2.58
N SER A 161 12.18 10.06 1.84
CA SER A 161 13.46 10.69 1.47
C SER A 161 14.27 11.18 2.67
N GLU A 162 13.61 11.65 3.73
CA GLU A 162 14.24 12.08 4.99
C GLU A 162 14.43 10.93 5.99
N SER A 163 13.98 9.70 5.67
CA SER A 163 14.12 8.55 6.57
C SER A 163 15.56 8.03 6.62
N ASN A 164 15.90 7.32 7.68
CA ASN A 164 17.23 6.72 7.84
C ASN A 164 17.45 5.60 6.81
N ILE A 165 18.53 5.71 6.02
CA ILE A 165 18.97 4.68 5.07
C ILE A 165 19.16 3.31 5.73
N ASN A 166 19.61 3.28 6.98
CA ASN A 166 19.85 2.06 7.75
C ASN A 166 18.63 1.64 8.59
N SER A 167 17.42 1.97 8.17
CA SER A 167 16.20 1.52 8.86
C SER A 167 16.12 -0.01 8.83
N ILE A 168 15.90 -0.65 9.98
CA ILE A 168 15.81 -2.11 10.07
C ILE A 168 14.55 -2.47 10.84
N SER A 169 13.65 -3.23 10.22
CA SER A 169 12.55 -3.88 10.93
C SER A 169 13.00 -5.23 11.47
N LEU A 170 12.66 -5.50 12.73
CA LEU A 170 12.92 -6.79 13.37
C LEU A 170 11.82 -7.81 13.03
N GLU A 171 10.64 -7.34 12.62
CA GLU A 171 9.46 -8.18 12.40
C GLU A 171 9.14 -8.41 10.91
N TYR A 172 9.62 -7.52 10.05
CA TYR A 172 9.39 -7.52 8.61
C TYR A 172 10.71 -7.35 7.86
N ASN A 173 11.55 -8.39 7.94
CA ASN A 173 12.78 -8.43 7.15
C ASN A 173 12.49 -8.52 5.64
N GLU A 174 13.54 -8.31 4.85
CA GLU A 174 13.47 -8.28 3.39
C GLU A 174 12.82 -9.54 2.81
N GLU A 175 13.33 -10.73 3.16
CA GLU A 175 12.80 -12.01 2.67
C GLU A 175 11.29 -12.15 2.91
N LYS A 176 10.82 -11.84 4.12
CA LYS A 176 9.40 -11.93 4.48
C LYS A 176 8.54 -10.97 3.67
N ILE A 177 9.01 -9.75 3.45
CA ILE A 177 8.31 -8.76 2.63
C ILE A 177 8.28 -9.17 1.15
N PHE A 178 9.41 -9.57 0.58
CA PHE A 178 9.49 -9.99 -0.82
C PHE A 178 8.61 -11.22 -1.07
N ASN A 179 8.66 -12.21 -0.18
CA ASN A 179 7.79 -13.39 -0.28
C ASN A 179 6.31 -13.02 -0.18
N PHE A 180 5.95 -12.09 0.70
CA PHE A 180 4.57 -11.59 0.78
C PHE A 180 4.14 -10.90 -0.52
N CYS A 181 4.93 -9.96 -1.03
CA CYS A 181 4.61 -9.20 -2.22
C CYS A 181 4.48 -10.10 -3.46
N LYS A 182 5.44 -11.01 -3.67
CA LYS A 182 5.43 -11.97 -4.78
C LYS A 182 4.22 -12.91 -4.73
N ASN A 183 3.91 -13.47 -3.55
CA ASN A 183 2.75 -14.35 -3.40
C ASN A 183 1.42 -13.60 -3.57
N THR A 184 1.34 -12.36 -3.06
CA THR A 184 0.17 -11.51 -3.19
C THR A 184 -0.05 -11.10 -4.64
N ALA A 185 1.01 -10.74 -5.37
CA ALA A 185 0.97 -10.46 -6.80
C ALA A 185 0.45 -11.66 -7.60
N ARG A 186 1.00 -12.86 -7.35
CA ARG A 186 0.51 -14.10 -7.98
C ARG A 186 -0.99 -14.34 -7.68
N LYS A 187 -1.39 -14.21 -6.41
CA LYS A 187 -2.80 -14.37 -5.99
C LYS A 187 -3.71 -13.33 -6.66
N TYR A 188 -3.22 -12.10 -6.86
CA TYR A 188 -3.96 -11.06 -7.58
C TYR A 188 -4.16 -11.44 -9.05
N MET A 189 -3.10 -11.89 -9.73
CA MET A 189 -3.17 -12.30 -11.14
C MET A 189 -4.09 -13.52 -11.35
N GLU A 190 -4.13 -14.45 -10.40
CA GLU A 190 -5.07 -15.59 -10.40
C GLU A 190 -6.51 -15.18 -10.06
N TRP A 191 -6.69 -14.04 -9.39
CA TRP A 191 -7.99 -13.51 -8.98
C TRP A 191 -8.64 -12.62 -10.06
N LEU A 192 -7.84 -12.13 -11.02
CA LEU A 192 -8.33 -11.45 -12.23
C LEU A 192 -9.16 -12.42 -13.11
#